data_AF-A0A965GDZ7-F1
#
_entry.id   AF-A0A965GDZ7-F1
#
_cell.length_a   1.000
_cell.length_b   1.000
_cell.length_c   1.000
_cell.angle_alpha   90.00
_cell.angle_beta   90.00
_cell.angle_gamma   90.00
#
_symmetry.space_group_name_H-M   'P 1'
#
loop_
_entity.id
_entity.type
_entity.pdbx_description
1 polymer ?
#
loop_
_entity_poly.entity_id
_entity_poly.type
_entity_poly.pdbx_seq_one_letter_code
_entity_poly.pdbx_strand_id
1 'polypeptide(L)'
;MWHAGGVSDEDRLSRAQARTIIGRVFKMAAPFRKTIYLSFACVMVTTATTLSAPIIVRHGIDAGIRAKNSGELNKSVVLYLIVVSLTYTFGRLLFVFVNRTGESFLRLLRLAVFRQMQRQS
;
A
#
# COMPACT_ATOMS: atom_id res chain seq x y z
N MET A 1 -6.44 10.92 -38.29
CA MET A 1 -7.37 10.08 -37.48
C MET A 1 -6.61 9.69 -36.22
N TRP A 2 -7.00 10.22 -35.07
CA TRP A 2 -6.29 10.00 -33.79
C TRP A 2 -6.70 8.63 -33.24
N HIS A 3 -5.81 7.65 -33.25
CA HIS A 3 -6.01 6.37 -32.58
C HIS A 3 -6.14 6.63 -31.07
N ALA A 4 -7.37 6.66 -30.56
CA ALA A 4 -7.69 6.88 -29.14
C ALA A 4 -7.40 5.65 -28.25
N GLY A 5 -6.49 4.77 -28.67
CA GLY A 5 -6.03 3.63 -27.90
C GLY A 5 -4.63 3.27 -28.34
N GLY A 6 -3.64 3.43 -27.45
CA GLY A 6 -2.24 3.09 -27.72
C GLY A 6 -1.97 1.58 -27.83
N VAL A 7 -2.95 0.79 -28.27
CA VAL A 7 -2.89 -0.67 -28.39
C VAL A 7 -3.57 -1.03 -29.71
N SER A 8 -2.87 -1.75 -30.59
CA SER A 8 -3.45 -2.25 -31.84
C SER A 8 -4.58 -3.24 -31.54
N ASP A 9 -5.57 -3.39 -32.43
CA ASP A 9 -6.67 -4.35 -32.19
C ASP A 9 -6.17 -5.81 -32.06
N GLU A 10 -4.99 -6.11 -32.61
CA GLU A 10 -4.31 -7.40 -32.51
C GLU A 10 -3.69 -7.63 -31.12
N ASP A 11 -3.29 -6.56 -30.43
CA ASP A 11 -2.71 -6.58 -29.09
C ASP A 11 -3.77 -6.57 -27.97
N ARG A 12 -5.07 -6.48 -28.33
CA ARG A 12 -6.16 -6.52 -27.36
C ARG A 12 -6.33 -7.91 -26.78
N LEU A 13 -5.98 -8.06 -25.51
CA LEU A 13 -6.21 -9.27 -24.76
C LEU A 13 -7.71 -9.56 -24.60
N SER A 14 -8.15 -10.72 -25.05
CA SER A 14 -9.46 -11.25 -24.68
C SER A 14 -9.56 -11.44 -23.16
N ARG A 15 -10.76 -11.32 -22.56
CA ARG A 15 -10.98 -11.53 -21.11
C ARG A 15 -10.41 -12.86 -20.61
N ALA A 16 -10.44 -13.92 -21.44
CA ALA A 16 -9.88 -15.22 -21.12
C ALA A 16 -8.33 -15.21 -21.08
N GLN A 17 -7.69 -14.52 -22.03
CA GLN A 17 -6.23 -14.35 -22.05
C GLN A 17 -5.76 -13.47 -20.89
N ALA A 18 -6.46 -12.38 -20.61
CA ALA A 18 -6.18 -11.51 -19.48
C ALA A 18 -6.20 -12.28 -18.15
N ARG A 19 -7.22 -13.12 -17.91
CA ARG A 19 -7.29 -14.00 -16.72
C ARG A 19 -6.10 -14.95 -16.61
N THR A 20 -5.67 -15.53 -17.72
CA THR A 20 -4.53 -16.45 -17.75
C THR A 20 -3.22 -15.74 -17.43
N ILE A 21 -3.01 -14.55 -17.98
CA ILE A 21 -1.82 -13.73 -17.72
C ILE A 21 -1.80 -13.26 -16.27
N ILE A 22 -2.92 -12.76 -15.75
CA ILE A 22 -3.07 -12.38 -14.34
C ILE A 22 -2.68 -13.56 -13.43
N GLY A 23 -3.17 -14.77 -13.73
CA GLY A 23 -2.79 -15.98 -12.98
C GLY A 23 -1.28 -16.27 -13.01
N ARG A 24 -0.61 -16.08 -14.15
CA ARG A 24 0.86 -16.23 -14.25
C ARG A 24 1.61 -15.15 -13.48
N VAL A 25 1.13 -13.90 -13.54
CA VAL A 25 1.71 -12.78 -12.77
C VAL A 25 1.57 -13.03 -11.27
N PHE A 26 0.41 -13.50 -10.81
CA PHE A 26 0.22 -13.89 -9.40
C PHE A 26 1.13 -15.04 -8.97
N LYS A 27 1.43 -16.00 -9.86
CA LYS A 27 2.45 -17.03 -9.60
C LYS A 27 3.86 -16.43 -9.52
N MET A 28 4.22 -15.47 -10.38
CA MET A 28 5.48 -14.73 -10.26
C MET A 28 5.56 -13.87 -8.99
N ALA A 29 4.42 -13.43 -8.46
CA ALA A 29 4.33 -12.68 -7.20
C ALA A 29 4.37 -13.58 -5.95
N ALA A 30 4.23 -14.90 -6.09
CA ALA A 30 4.24 -15.86 -4.98
C ALA A 30 5.45 -15.75 -4.01
N PRO A 31 6.71 -15.52 -4.45
CA PRO A 31 7.83 -15.34 -3.52
C PRO A 31 7.71 -14.08 -2.64
N PHE A 32 6.90 -13.10 -3.02
CA PHE A 32 6.69 -11.84 -2.28
C PHE A 32 5.51 -11.90 -1.31
N ARG A 33 4.89 -13.06 -1.09
CA ARG A 33 3.72 -13.19 -0.18
C ARG A 33 4.01 -12.64 1.22
N LYS A 34 5.20 -12.88 1.78
CA LYS A 34 5.58 -12.37 3.10
C LYS A 34 5.60 -10.84 3.15
N THR A 35 6.19 -10.18 2.16
CA THR A 35 6.23 -8.71 2.10
C THR A 35 4.86 -8.12 1.80
N ILE A 36 4.01 -8.81 1.04
CA ILE A 36 2.62 -8.43 0.81
C ILE A 36 1.83 -8.47 2.13
N TYR A 37 1.90 -9.56 2.90
CA TYR A 37 1.20 -9.64 4.20
C TYR A 37 1.70 -8.58 5.18
N LEU A 38 3.02 -8.34 5.21
CA LEU A 38 3.58 -7.32 6.10
C LEU A 38 3.16 -5.90 5.70
N SER A 39 3.15 -5.60 4.40
CA SER A 39 2.65 -4.32 3.87
C SER A 39 1.15 -4.18 4.16
N PHE A 40 0.37 -5.23 3.99
CA PHE A 40 -1.05 -5.25 4.30
C PHE A 40 -1.31 -4.98 5.80
N ALA A 41 -0.55 -5.60 6.69
CA ALA A 41 -0.61 -5.30 8.12
C ALA A 41 -0.26 -3.83 8.41
N CYS A 42 0.77 -3.28 7.76
CA CYS A 42 1.12 -1.87 7.92
C CYS A 42 -0.02 -0.95 7.44
N VAL A 43 -0.66 -1.26 6.30
CA VAL A 43 -1.83 -0.52 5.80
C VAL A 43 -2.93 -0.52 6.85
N MET A 44 -3.31 -1.69 7.37
CA MET A 44 -4.36 -1.81 8.38
C MET A 44 -4.08 -0.94 9.61
N VAL A 45 -2.84 -0.97 10.12
CA VAL A 45 -2.44 -0.12 11.26
C VAL A 45 -2.55 1.35 10.90
N THR A 46 -1.98 1.78 9.77
CA THR A 46 -2.02 3.19 9.35
C THR A 46 -3.44 3.71 9.12
N THR A 47 -4.33 2.89 8.57
CA THR A 47 -5.73 3.24 8.37
C THR A 47 -6.45 3.38 9.71
N ALA A 48 -6.25 2.42 10.63
CA ALA A 48 -6.85 2.46 11.96
C ALA A 48 -6.39 3.70 12.76
N THR A 49 -5.11 4.03 12.72
CA THR A 49 -4.57 5.21 13.42
C THR A 49 -5.06 6.52 12.79
N THR A 50 -5.15 6.59 11.46
CA THR A 50 -5.69 7.76 10.75
C THR A 50 -7.17 8.01 11.10
N LEU A 51 -7.98 6.95 11.21
CA LEU A 51 -9.37 7.06 11.64
C LEU A 51 -9.51 7.40 13.13
N SER A 52 -8.56 6.98 13.97
CA SER A 52 -8.55 7.26 15.40
C SER A 52 -8.23 8.73 15.72
N ALA A 53 -7.46 9.41 14.86
CA ALA A 53 -7.07 10.80 15.05
C ALA A 53 -8.25 11.76 15.34
N PRO A 54 -9.31 11.87 14.50
CA PRO A 54 -10.45 12.75 14.76
C PRO A 54 -11.25 12.36 16.01
N ILE A 55 -11.30 11.07 16.36
CA ILE A 55 -12.01 10.57 17.54
C ILE A 55 -11.30 11.04 18.82
N ILE A 56 -9.96 10.93 18.85
CA ILE A 56 -9.14 11.38 19.98
C ILE A 56 -9.23 12.89 20.14
N VAL A 57 -9.18 13.64 19.04
CA VAL A 57 -9.33 15.11 19.08
C VAL A 57 -10.70 15.49 19.66
N ARG A 58 -11.77 14.85 19.21
CA ARG A 58 -13.12 15.07 19.78
C ARG A 58 -13.16 14.76 21.28
N HIS A 59 -12.59 13.64 21.70
CA HIS A 59 -12.54 13.28 23.12
C HIS A 59 -11.74 14.29 23.94
N GLY A 60 -10.61 14.78 23.43
CA GLY A 60 -9.81 15.81 24.09
C GLY A 60 -10.55 17.14 24.23
N ILE A 61 -11.35 17.53 23.24
CA ILE A 61 -12.20 18.74 23.31
C ILE A 61 -13.32 18.56 24.35
N ASP A 62 -14.05 17.45 24.27
CA ASP A 62 -15.22 17.21 25.12
C ASP A 62 -14.84 16.96 26.59
N ALA A 63 -13.82 16.14 26.85
CA ALA A 63 -13.40 15.78 28.22
C ALA A 63 -12.35 16.72 28.82
N GLY A 64 -11.56 17.39 27.98
CA GLY A 64 -10.54 18.34 28.43
C GLY A 64 -11.06 19.77 28.50
N ILE A 65 -11.40 20.34 27.33
CA ILE A 65 -11.75 21.76 27.19
C ILE A 65 -13.12 22.06 27.81
N ARG A 66 -14.15 21.28 27.45
CA ARG A 66 -15.52 21.53 27.92
C ARG A 66 -15.71 21.24 29.41
N ALA A 67 -14.99 20.27 29.95
CA ALA A 67 -14.99 19.95 31.38
C ALA A 67 -13.96 20.75 32.21
N LYS A 68 -13.18 21.65 31.59
CA LYS A 68 -12.07 22.41 32.21
C LYS A 68 -11.07 21.54 32.99
N ASN A 69 -10.86 20.29 32.57
CA ASN A 69 -9.96 19.36 33.24
C ASN A 69 -8.65 19.22 32.45
N SER A 70 -7.61 19.91 32.92
CA SER A 70 -6.28 19.89 32.30
C SER A 70 -5.61 18.50 32.33
N GLY A 71 -5.97 17.63 33.27
CA GLY A 71 -5.42 16.28 33.39
C GLY A 71 -5.87 15.35 32.26
N GLU A 72 -7.17 15.33 31.96
CA GLU A 72 -7.74 14.54 30.86
C GLU A 72 -7.34 15.09 29.49
N LEU A 73 -7.16 16.42 29.39
CA LEU A 73 -6.61 17.04 28.20
C LEU A 73 -5.18 16.56 27.92
N ASN A 74 -4.30 16.57 28.94
CA ASN A 74 -2.90 16.15 28.76
C ASN A 74 -2.80 14.67 28.35
N LYS A 75 -3.61 13.78 28.96
CA LYS A 75 -3.69 12.37 28.55
C LYS A 75 -4.11 12.21 27.09
N SER A 76 -5.13 12.97 26.66
CA SER A 76 -5.62 12.93 25.27
C SER A 76 -4.54 13.40 24.28
N VAL A 77 -3.77 14.44 24.63
CA VAL A 77 -2.65 14.93 23.82
C VAL A 77 -1.54 13.87 23.72
N VAL A 78 -1.14 13.25 24.84
CA VAL A 78 -0.13 12.19 24.85
C VAL A 78 -0.59 10.99 24.00
N LEU A 79 -1.85 10.57 24.14
CA LEU A 79 -2.42 9.50 23.32
C LEU A 79 -2.39 9.86 21.83
N TYR A 80 -2.74 11.10 21.48
CA TYR A 80 -2.71 11.58 20.11
C TYR A 80 -1.28 11.56 19.53
N LEU A 81 -0.28 11.99 20.31
CA LEU A 81 1.13 11.95 19.90
C LEU A 81 1.60 10.51 19.62
N ILE A 82 1.17 9.54 20.44
CA ILE A 82 1.47 8.11 20.21
C ILE A 82 0.85 7.65 18.88
N VAL A 83 -0.43 7.98 18.64
CA VAL A 83 -1.14 7.58 17.41
C VAL A 83 -0.50 8.18 16.16
N VAL A 84 -0.11 9.46 16.20
CA VAL A 84 0.59 10.12 15.09
C VAL A 84 1.95 9.47 14.84
N SER A 85 2.71 9.18 15.90
CA SER A 85 4.03 8.52 15.81
C SER A 85 3.92 7.11 15.21
N LEU A 86 2.90 6.35 15.59
CA LEU A 86 2.59 5.04 15.01
C LEU A 86 2.23 5.18 13.52
N THR A 87 1.33 6.11 13.18
CA THR A 87 0.94 6.37 11.78
C THR A 87 2.16 6.65 10.92
N TYR A 88 3.05 7.52 11.38
CA TYR A 88 4.28 7.85 10.67
C TYR A 88 5.20 6.63 10.50
N THR A 89 5.45 5.88 11.57
CA THR A 89 6.35 4.73 11.57
C THR A 89 5.85 3.64 10.63
N PHE A 90 4.58 3.23 10.77
CA PHE A 90 3.99 2.20 9.93
C PHE A 90 3.80 2.67 8.49
N GLY A 91 3.50 3.94 8.26
CA GLY A 91 3.45 4.52 6.93
C GLY A 91 4.81 4.49 6.23
N ARG A 92 5.89 4.78 6.97
CA ARG A 92 7.26 4.69 6.44
C ARG A 92 7.65 3.25 6.12
N LEU A 93 7.32 2.30 7.01
CA LEU A 93 7.56 0.87 6.78
C LEU A 93 6.82 0.38 5.53
N LEU A 94 5.52 0.70 5.43
CA LEU A 94 4.71 0.40 4.25
C LEU A 94 5.36 0.91 2.96
N PHE A 95 5.78 2.18 2.96
CA PHE A 95 6.44 2.78 1.80
C PHE A 95 7.69 2.02 1.39
N VAL A 96 8.56 1.67 2.35
CA VAL A 96 9.80 0.93 2.06
C VAL A 96 9.51 -0.47 1.53
N PHE A 97 8.57 -1.21 2.13
CA PHE A 97 8.23 -2.57 1.70
C PHE A 97 7.61 -2.60 0.31
N VAL A 98 6.72 -1.66 0.02
CA VAL A 98 6.07 -1.55 -1.29
C VAL A 98 7.10 -1.22 -2.37
N ASN A 99 7.96 -0.22 -2.15
CA ASN A 99 8.98 0.16 -3.13
C ASN A 99 9.97 -0.97 -3.39
N ARG A 100 10.51 -1.59 -2.33
CA ARG A 100 11.47 -2.70 -2.47
C ARG A 100 10.86 -3.91 -3.19
N THR A 101 9.58 -4.21 -2.92
CA THR A 101 8.85 -5.28 -3.61
C THR A 101 8.63 -4.93 -5.08
N GLY A 102 8.26 -3.68 -5.38
CA GLY A 102 8.09 -3.17 -6.74
C GLY A 102 9.37 -3.25 -7.56
N GLU A 103 10.49 -2.77 -7.01
CA GLU A 103 11.81 -2.87 -7.66
C GLU A 103 12.20 -4.32 -7.97
N SER A 104 12.01 -5.21 -7.00
CA SER A 104 12.32 -6.63 -7.15
C SER A 104 11.45 -7.29 -8.24
N PHE A 105 10.17 -6.94 -8.27
CA PHE A 105 9.24 -7.43 -9.29
C PHE A 105 9.58 -6.92 -10.69
N LEU A 106 9.86 -5.62 -10.84
CA LEU A 106 10.29 -5.04 -12.12
C LEU A 106 11.59 -5.65 -12.62
N ARG A 107 12.54 -5.94 -11.71
CA ARG A 107 13.77 -6.66 -12.05
C ARG A 107 13.49 -8.04 -12.62
N LEU A 108 12.58 -8.80 -12.01
CA LEU A 108 12.19 -10.13 -12.49
C LEU A 108 11.53 -10.06 -13.87
N LEU A 109 10.63 -9.09 -14.09
CA LEU A 109 10.01 -8.88 -15.39
C LEU A 109 11.06 -8.56 -16.47
N ARG A 110 12.01 -7.66 -16.18
CA ARG A 110 13.09 -7.32 -17.10
C ARG A 110 13.90 -8.55 -17.51
N LEU A 111 14.27 -9.39 -16.55
CA LEU A 111 15.01 -10.64 -16.82
C LEU A 111 14.17 -11.66 -17.59
N ALA A 112 12.85 -11.74 -17.34
CA ALA A 112 11.97 -12.63 -18.07
C ALA A 112 11.82 -12.21 -19.54
N VAL A 113 11.64 -10.91 -19.80
CA VAL A 113 11.55 -10.36 -21.16
C VAL A 113 12.87 -10.57 -21.91
N PHE A 114 14.01 -10.26 -21.29
CA PHE A 114 15.31 -10.42 -21.95
C PHE A 114 15.60 -11.87 -22.34
N ARG A 115 15.30 -12.84 -21.46
CA ARG A 115 15.42 -14.27 -21.78
C ARG A 115 14.52 -14.68 -22.94
N GLN A 116 13.33 -14.11 -23.05
CA GLN A 116 12.43 -14.41 -24.17
C GLN A 116 13.00 -13.88 -25.49
N MET A 117 13.57 -12.67 -25.49
CA MET A 117 14.22 -12.10 -26.68
C MET A 117 15.43 -12.94 -27.12
N GLN A 118 16.28 -13.36 -26.18
CA GLN A 118 17.44 -14.20 -26.48
C GLN A 118 17.06 -15.58 -27.04
N ARG A 119 15.91 -16.13 -26.64
CA ARG A 119 15.42 -17.42 -27.13
C ARG A 119 14.84 -17.33 -28.56
N GLN A 120 14.51 -16.13 -29.02
CA GLN A 120 13.99 -15.88 -30.37
C GLN A 120 15.08 -15.42 -31.36
N SER A 121 16.32 -15.24 -30.89
CA SER A 121 17.51 -15.06 -31.72
C SER A 121 18.13 -16.42 -32.04
#